data_AF-A0A519DHB6-F1
#
_entry.id   AF-A0A519DHB6-F1
#
_cell.length_a   1.000
_cell.length_b   1.000
_cell.length_c   1.000
_cell.angle_alpha   90.00
_cell.angle_beta   90.00
_cell.angle_gamma   90.00
#
_symmetry.space_group_name_H-M   'P 1'
#
loop_
_entity.id
_entity.type
_entity.pdbx_description
1 polymer ?
#
loop_
_entity_poly.entity_id
_entity_poly.type
_entity_poly.pdbx_seq_one_letter_code
_entity_poly.pdbx_strand_id
1 'polypeptide(L)'
;MSLWFHFMNKTAYSKTLALLMAAGMLLSGCILDTVNETDNDGLAPDVEIDLGPVEIITTDGCDNLNPLHCMLPFPSNAFLTADTSTETGYKVNYASNTLPSSGTTSNVEILDLNRFDGFSPSTQIMTAFTTVPNLTGVANQHSIA
;
A
#
# COMPACT_ATOMS: atom_id res chain seq x y z
N MET A 1 -24.44 -48.61 -40.64
CA MET A 1 -23.90 -47.25 -40.52
C MET A 1 -23.56 -47.03 -39.04
N SER A 2 -22.27 -47.11 -38.71
CA SER A 2 -21.63 -46.54 -37.51
C SER A 2 -22.05 -47.05 -36.12
N LEU A 3 -21.57 -48.26 -35.79
CA LEU A 3 -21.32 -48.71 -34.41
C LEU A 3 -19.97 -48.10 -33.94
N TRP A 4 -19.95 -46.82 -33.57
CA TRP A 4 -18.77 -46.14 -33.01
C TRP A 4 -19.25 -45.17 -31.93
N PHE A 5 -19.58 -45.67 -30.74
CA PHE A 5 -19.48 -44.82 -29.54
C PHE A 5 -18.57 -45.50 -28.52
N HIS A 6 -17.40 -44.90 -28.50
CA HIS A 6 -16.16 -45.32 -27.90
C HIS A 6 -16.28 -45.27 -26.37
N PHE A 7 -15.68 -46.28 -25.75
CA PHE A 7 -15.36 -46.40 -24.34
C PHE A 7 -14.53 -45.17 -23.89
N MET A 8 -15.18 -44.05 -23.54
CA MET A 8 -14.47 -42.87 -23.02
C MET A 8 -14.22 -43.06 -21.52
N ASN A 9 -12.98 -43.44 -21.25
CA ASN A 9 -12.35 -43.61 -19.96
C ASN A 9 -12.77 -42.53 -18.94
N LYS A 10 -13.41 -42.92 -17.84
CA LYS A 10 -13.95 -42.04 -16.78
C LYS A 10 -12.89 -41.08 -16.22
N THR A 11 -11.62 -41.51 -16.24
CA THR A 11 -10.44 -40.73 -15.82
C THR A 11 -10.07 -39.64 -16.83
N ALA A 12 -10.31 -39.88 -18.13
CA ALA A 12 -10.11 -38.88 -19.17
C ALA A 12 -11.19 -37.80 -19.09
N TYR A 13 -12.44 -38.17 -18.80
CA TYR A 13 -13.54 -37.21 -18.62
C TYR A 13 -13.30 -36.25 -17.45
N SER A 14 -12.80 -36.76 -16.31
CA SER A 14 -12.43 -35.94 -15.15
C SER A 14 -11.32 -34.93 -15.48
N LYS A 15 -10.29 -35.37 -16.22
CA LYS A 15 -9.18 -34.50 -16.64
C LYS A 15 -9.64 -33.44 -17.63
N THR A 16 -10.49 -33.78 -18.60
CA THR A 16 -11.05 -32.82 -19.55
C THR A 16 -11.97 -31.80 -18.88
N LEU A 17 -12.77 -32.22 -17.88
CA LEU A 17 -13.64 -31.33 -17.13
C LEU A 17 -12.85 -30.32 -16.30
N ALA A 18 -11.79 -30.77 -15.63
CA ALA A 18 -10.90 -29.91 -14.85
C ALA A 18 -10.18 -28.86 -15.73
N LEU A 19 -9.74 -29.28 -16.93
CA LEU A 19 -9.08 -28.40 -17.89
C LEU A 19 -10.04 -27.33 -18.45
N LEU A 20 -11.30 -27.69 -18.69
CA LEU A 20 -12.35 -26.76 -19.12
C LEU A 20 -12.71 -25.73 -18.04
N MET A 21 -12.80 -26.13 -16.76
CA MET A 21 -13.04 -25.17 -15.67
C MET A 21 -11.87 -24.20 -15.48
N ALA A 22 -10.63 -24.70 -15.55
CA ALA A 22 -9.44 -23.86 -15.45
C ALA A 22 -9.34 -22.86 -16.62
N ALA A 23 -9.68 -23.28 -17.84
CA ALA A 23 -9.75 -22.40 -19.00
C ALA A 23 -10.86 -21.34 -18.86
N GLY A 24 -12.03 -21.69 -18.30
CA GLY A 24 -13.12 -20.74 -18.06
C GLY A 24 -12.75 -19.63 -17.07
N MET A 25 -11.94 -19.93 -16.05
CA MET A 25 -11.44 -18.93 -15.08
C MET A 25 -10.49 -17.92 -15.73
N LEU A 26 -9.76 -18.32 -16.79
CA LEU A 26 -8.83 -17.45 -17.51
C LEU A 26 -9.53 -16.49 -18.48
N LEU A 27 -10.79 -16.77 -18.87
CA LEU A 27 -11.55 -15.93 -19.81
C LEU A 27 -12.43 -14.86 -19.13
N SER A 28 -12.54 -14.83 -17.80
CA SER A 28 -13.37 -13.84 -17.10
C SER A 28 -12.71 -12.45 -16.95
N GLY A 29 -11.53 -12.22 -17.53
CA GLY A 29 -10.69 -11.05 -17.24
C GLY A 29 -10.68 -9.92 -18.26
N CYS A 30 -11.46 -9.98 -19.36
CA CYS A 30 -11.47 -8.91 -20.37
C CYS A 30 -12.86 -8.29 -20.52
N ILE A 31 -13.25 -7.43 -19.58
CA ILE A 31 -14.20 -6.35 -19.90
C ILE A 31 -13.36 -5.25 -20.54
N LEU A 32 -13.35 -5.21 -21.87
CA LEU A 32 -12.84 -4.08 -22.62
C LEU A 32 -13.95 -3.02 -22.62
N ASP A 33 -13.77 -1.97 -21.84
CA ASP A 33 -14.64 -0.79 -21.87
C ASP A 33 -14.53 -0.14 -23.25
N THR A 34 -15.50 -0.42 -24.12
CA THR A 34 -15.75 0.41 -25.30
C THR A 34 -16.80 1.43 -24.89
N VAL A 35 -16.37 2.45 -24.17
CA VAL A 35 -17.18 3.64 -23.90
C VAL A 35 -17.27 4.39 -25.23
N ASN A 36 -18.32 4.12 -26.00
CA ASN A 36 -18.73 4.98 -27.09
C ASN A 36 -19.79 5.95 -26.56
N GLU A 37 -19.37 6.83 -25.65
CA GLU A 37 -20.18 7.98 -25.24
C GLU A 37 -20.12 9.02 -26.34
N THR A 38 -21.27 9.20 -27.00
CA THR A 38 -21.49 10.33 -27.90
C THR A 38 -22.12 11.45 -27.09
N ASP A 39 -21.40 11.91 -26.06
CA ASP A 39 -21.82 13.06 -25.27
C ASP A 39 -21.13 14.30 -25.84
N ASN A 40 -21.85 14.93 -26.76
CA ASN A 40 -21.60 16.29 -27.20
C ASN A 40 -22.02 17.24 -26.08
N ASP A 41 -21.21 17.29 -25.02
CA ASP A 41 -21.25 18.36 -24.03
C ASP A 41 -19.96 19.16 -24.18
N GLY A 42 -20.11 20.43 -24.57
CA GLY A 42 -19.02 21.36 -24.78
C GLY A 42 -18.33 21.75 -23.47
N LEU A 43 -17.59 20.83 -22.88
CA LEU A 43 -16.56 21.16 -21.89
C LEU A 43 -15.35 21.70 -22.66
N ALA A 44 -14.94 22.91 -22.27
CA ALA A 44 -13.67 23.48 -22.71
C ALA A 44 -12.55 22.46 -22.48
N PRO A 45 -11.55 22.35 -23.39
CA PRO A 45 -10.48 21.39 -23.25
C PRO A 45 -9.83 21.55 -21.88
N ASP A 46 -9.90 20.49 -21.10
CA ASP A 46 -9.19 20.23 -19.87
C ASP A 46 -7.69 20.31 -20.19
N VAL A 47 -7.13 21.49 -19.98
CA VAL A 47 -5.70 21.73 -20.08
C VAL A 47 -5.04 20.91 -18.97
N GLU A 48 -4.48 19.76 -19.31
CA GLU A 48 -3.52 19.06 -18.46
C GLU A 48 -2.32 19.98 -18.26
N ILE A 49 -2.29 20.67 -17.12
CA ILE A 49 -1.11 21.40 -16.68
C ILE A 49 -0.16 20.33 -16.14
N ASP A 50 0.85 19.97 -16.94
CA ASP A 50 2.00 19.17 -16.51
C ASP A 50 2.84 20.00 -15.52
N LEU A 51 2.36 20.06 -14.28
CA LEU A 51 3.14 20.51 -13.15
C LEU A 51 4.15 19.39 -12.88
N GLY A 52 5.38 19.59 -13.31
CA GLY A 52 6.48 18.67 -13.02
C GLY A 52 6.62 18.36 -11.51
N PRO A 53 7.55 17.48 -11.12
CA PRO A 53 7.65 16.97 -9.76
C PRO A 53 7.70 18.10 -8.72
N VAL A 54 6.79 18.05 -7.75
CA VAL A 54 6.81 18.97 -6.60
C VAL A 54 7.96 18.57 -5.69
N GLU A 55 8.94 19.46 -5.53
CA GLU A 55 9.99 19.29 -4.53
C GLU A 55 9.41 19.47 -3.12
N ILE A 56 9.53 18.43 -2.29
CA ILE A 56 9.12 18.45 -0.89
C ILE A 56 10.38 18.60 -0.04
N ILE A 57 10.45 19.67 0.76
CA ILE A 57 11.58 19.90 1.67
C ILE A 57 11.50 18.89 2.82
N THR A 58 12.50 18.03 2.94
CA THR A 58 12.66 17.09 4.05
C THR A 58 13.96 17.38 4.79
N THR A 59 13.98 17.12 6.10
CA THR A 59 15.20 17.13 6.90
C THR A 59 15.68 15.70 7.04
N ASP A 60 17.00 15.47 6.95
CA ASP A 60 17.56 14.11 7.10
C ASP A 60 17.13 13.48 8.43
N GLY A 61 16.67 12.23 8.38
CA GLY A 61 16.14 11.50 9.52
C GLY A 61 14.74 11.91 10.00
N CYS A 62 14.04 12.83 9.32
CA CYS A 62 12.74 13.36 9.73
C CYS A 62 11.67 13.18 8.64
N ASP A 63 10.44 12.91 9.05
CA ASP A 63 9.26 13.01 8.19
C ASP A 63 8.77 14.47 8.14
N ASN A 64 8.37 14.96 6.97
CA ASN A 64 7.89 16.32 6.75
C ASN A 64 6.39 16.52 7.02
N LEU A 65 5.63 15.47 7.34
CA LEU A 65 4.19 15.52 7.63
C LEU A 65 3.88 16.02 9.05
N ASN A 66 4.70 15.65 10.04
CA ASN A 66 4.57 16.18 11.41
C ASN A 66 5.85 16.93 11.82
N PRO A 67 5.83 18.28 11.85
CA PRO A 67 7.03 19.06 12.12
C PRO A 67 7.44 19.09 13.60
N LEU A 68 6.69 18.44 14.51
CA LEU A 68 6.96 18.50 15.95
C LEU A 68 8.07 17.57 16.38
N HIS A 69 8.14 16.37 15.81
CA HIS A 69 9.16 15.37 16.10
C HIS A 69 9.46 14.57 14.85
N CYS A 70 10.74 14.32 14.57
CA CYS A 70 11.20 13.69 13.33
C CYS A 70 10.56 12.33 13.07
N MET A 71 10.42 11.48 14.10
CA MET A 71 9.81 10.15 13.96
C MET A 71 8.28 10.16 13.79
N LEU A 72 7.63 11.33 13.84
CA LEU A 72 6.18 11.44 13.70
C LEU A 72 5.80 11.91 12.28
N PRO A 73 4.66 11.44 11.74
CA PRO A 73 3.79 10.41 12.30
C PRO A 73 4.45 9.04 12.32
N PHE A 74 4.10 8.22 13.31
CA PHE A 74 4.55 6.84 13.41
C PHE A 74 3.35 5.89 13.21
N PRO A 75 3.47 4.83 12.40
CA PRO A 75 4.58 4.55 11.48
C PRO A 75 4.58 5.52 10.27
N SER A 76 5.71 5.58 9.56
CA SER A 76 5.81 6.36 8.32
C SER A 76 6.68 5.67 7.26
N ASN A 77 6.21 5.73 6.01
CA ASN A 77 6.94 5.26 4.84
C ASN A 77 8.20 6.10 4.53
N ALA A 78 8.34 7.29 5.11
CA ALA A 78 9.56 8.10 5.00
C ALA A 78 10.80 7.36 5.55
N PHE A 79 10.58 6.38 6.44
CA PHE A 79 11.63 5.56 7.03
C PHE A 79 11.73 4.17 6.42
N LEU A 80 11.14 3.94 5.24
CA LEU A 80 11.29 2.70 4.49
C LEU A 80 12.21 2.92 3.30
N THR A 81 13.14 1.99 3.12
CA THR A 81 13.92 1.87 1.88
C THR A 81 13.57 0.56 1.20
N ALA A 82 13.66 0.52 -0.13
CA ALA A 82 13.47 -0.71 -0.88
C ALA A 82 14.58 -1.71 -0.55
N ASP A 83 14.21 -2.96 -0.29
CA ASP A 83 15.13 -4.05 -0.03
C ASP A 83 14.54 -5.36 -0.58
N THR A 84 15.09 -5.86 -1.68
CA THR A 84 14.60 -7.08 -2.34
C THR A 84 14.96 -8.36 -1.58
N SER A 85 15.72 -8.26 -0.48
CA SER A 85 16.04 -9.42 0.37
C SER A 85 14.99 -9.67 1.46
N THR A 86 14.05 -8.75 1.67
CA THR A 86 12.94 -8.91 2.61
C THR A 86 11.66 -9.38 1.92
N GLU A 87 10.76 -10.02 2.67
CA GLU A 87 9.50 -10.54 2.14
C GLU A 87 8.55 -9.43 1.67
N THR A 88 8.59 -8.27 2.32
CA THR A 88 7.75 -7.10 1.96
C THR A 88 8.34 -6.25 0.84
N GLY A 89 9.60 -6.47 0.45
CA GLY A 89 10.34 -5.62 -0.47
C GLY A 89 10.83 -4.30 0.14
N TYR A 90 10.64 -4.10 1.45
CA TYR A 90 11.06 -2.91 2.18
C TYR A 90 11.80 -3.26 3.46
N LYS A 91 12.57 -2.30 3.96
CA LYS A 91 13.26 -2.37 5.23
C LYS A 91 13.21 -1.02 5.93
N VAL A 92 13.08 -1.04 7.25
CA VAL A 92 13.17 0.17 8.08
C VAL A 92 14.59 0.73 8.00
N ASN A 93 14.69 2.05 7.81
CA ASN A 93 15.95 2.78 7.69
C ASN A 93 15.89 4.07 8.52
N TYR A 94 16.05 3.92 9.83
CA TYR A 94 16.25 5.04 10.73
C TYR A 94 17.68 5.55 10.67
N ALA A 95 17.81 6.87 10.56
CA ALA A 95 19.08 7.57 10.72
C ALA A 95 19.41 7.74 12.22
N SER A 96 20.64 8.10 12.52
CA SER A 96 21.14 8.28 13.90
C SER A 96 20.43 9.41 14.66
N ASN A 97 19.73 10.30 13.96
CA ASN A 97 18.93 11.41 14.50
C ASN A 97 17.41 11.22 14.35
N THR A 98 16.93 10.06 13.88
CA THR A 98 15.49 9.83 13.71
C THR A 98 14.78 9.58 15.04
N LEU A 99 15.37 8.76 15.91
CA LEU A 99 14.76 8.40 17.19
C LEU A 99 14.83 9.57 18.17
N PRO A 100 13.77 9.79 18.97
CA PRO A 100 13.79 10.84 19.98
C PRO A 100 14.85 10.55 21.03
N SER A 101 15.64 11.58 21.39
CA SER A 101 16.58 11.47 22.50
C SER A 101 15.87 11.63 23.84
N SER A 102 16.37 10.93 24.86
CA SER A 102 16.08 11.28 26.25
C SER A 102 16.74 12.62 26.56
N GLY A 103 16.12 13.51 27.36
CA GLY A 103 16.71 14.80 27.75
C GLY A 103 18.07 14.70 28.49
N THR A 104 18.53 13.49 28.79
CA THR A 104 19.83 13.17 29.40
C THR A 104 20.88 12.68 28.40
N THR A 105 20.51 12.39 27.16
CA THR A 105 21.40 11.92 26.08
C THR A 105 21.25 12.84 24.87
N SER A 106 22.23 12.90 23.97
CA SER A 106 22.16 13.75 22.78
C SER A 106 21.39 13.11 21.64
N ASN A 107 21.69 11.84 21.34
CA ASN A 107 21.00 11.03 20.34
C ASN A 107 20.98 9.56 20.78
N VAL A 108 19.90 8.85 20.44
CA VAL A 108 19.76 7.42 20.67
C VAL A 108 19.67 6.75 19.31
N GLU A 109 20.55 5.78 19.06
CA GLU A 109 20.51 4.95 17.86
C GLU A 109 20.27 3.50 18.27
N ILE A 110 19.27 2.86 17.64
CA ILE A 110 18.96 1.45 17.87
C ILE A 110 19.04 0.73 16.52
N LEU A 111 20.25 0.35 16.15
CA LEU A 111 20.58 -0.27 14.86
C LEU A 111 19.72 -1.51 14.55
N ASP A 112 19.32 -2.25 15.58
CA ASP A 112 18.49 -3.46 15.42
C ASP A 112 17.09 -3.16 14.86
N LEU A 113 16.55 -1.94 15.04
CA LEU A 113 15.26 -1.57 14.46
C LEU A 113 15.31 -1.55 12.93
N ASN A 114 16.48 -1.26 12.35
CA ASN A 114 16.65 -1.29 10.91
C ASN A 114 16.60 -2.72 10.35
N ARG A 115 16.50 -3.76 11.17
CA ARG A 115 16.34 -5.15 10.69
C ARG A 115 14.90 -5.49 10.33
N PHE A 116 13.93 -4.65 10.69
CA PHE A 116 12.52 -4.89 10.37
C PHE A 116 12.24 -4.65 8.89
N ASP A 117 11.44 -5.54 8.31
CA ASP A 117 10.98 -5.50 6.93
C ASP A 117 9.70 -4.66 6.75
N GLY A 118 9.62 -3.54 7.48
CA GLY A 118 8.47 -2.64 7.47
C GLY A 118 7.80 -2.51 8.83
N PHE A 119 6.59 -1.95 8.82
CA PHE A 119 5.79 -1.71 10.01
C PHE A 119 4.62 -2.70 10.07
N SER A 120 4.33 -3.23 11.26
CA SER A 120 3.17 -4.09 11.46
C SER A 120 1.88 -3.34 11.14
N PRO A 121 0.92 -3.96 10.40
CA PRO A 121 -0.42 -3.40 10.23
C PRO A 121 -1.18 -3.20 11.55
N SER A 122 -0.75 -3.86 12.63
CA SER A 122 -1.32 -3.71 13.97
C SER A 122 -0.63 -2.62 14.80
N THR A 123 0.40 -1.95 14.28
CA THR A 123 1.03 -0.80 14.95
C THR A 123 0.03 0.34 15.07
N GLN A 124 -0.12 0.87 16.28
CA GLN A 124 -0.99 2.02 16.50
C GLN A 124 -0.41 3.26 15.84
N ILE A 125 -1.26 4.02 15.16
CA ILE A 125 -0.90 5.31 14.59
C ILE A 125 -0.68 6.31 15.73
N MET A 126 0.45 6.99 15.69
CA MET A 126 0.82 8.03 16.63
C MET A 126 1.23 9.30 15.87
N THR A 127 0.68 10.42 16.29
CA THR A 127 1.01 11.75 15.75
C THR A 127 0.84 12.77 16.86
N ALA A 128 1.31 14.00 16.64
CA ALA A 128 1.25 15.07 17.62
C ALA A 128 0.63 16.34 17.00
N PHE A 129 0.03 17.15 17.86
CA PHE A 129 -0.56 18.44 17.51
C PHE A 129 -0.06 19.50 18.48
N THR A 130 0.08 20.75 18.01
CA THR A 130 0.45 21.89 18.86
C THR A 130 -0.67 22.32 19.80
N THR A 131 -1.90 21.90 19.52
CA THR A 131 -3.10 22.17 20.32
C THR A 131 -3.92 20.89 20.46
N VAL A 132 -4.74 20.81 21.51
CA VAL A 132 -5.60 19.64 21.72
C VAL A 132 -6.67 19.61 20.63
N PRO A 133 -6.72 18.56 19.80
CA PRO A 133 -7.73 18.47 18.75
C PRO A 133 -9.12 18.23 19.34
N ASN A 134 -10.16 18.75 18.69
CA ASN A 134 -11.53 18.40 19.02
C ASN A 134 -11.84 17.01 18.44
N LEU A 135 -12.01 16.02 19.33
CA LEU A 135 -12.27 14.63 18.95
C LEU A 135 -13.76 14.27 18.92
N THR A 136 -14.66 15.26 18.98
CA THR A 136 -16.11 15.02 18.89
C THR A 136 -16.45 14.36 17.56
N GLY A 137 -17.09 13.19 17.60
CA GLY A 137 -17.46 12.42 16.41
C GLY A 137 -16.34 11.60 15.77
N VAL A 138 -15.10 11.67 16.32
CA VAL A 138 -13.99 10.83 15.86
C VAL A 138 -14.10 9.43 16.49
N ALA A 139 -13.85 8.40 15.68
CA ALA A 139 -13.78 7.03 16.16
C ALA A 139 -12.61 6.88 17.15
N ASN A 140 -12.89 6.30 18.32
CA ASN A 140 -11.91 6.00 19.36
C ASN A 140 -12.20 4.61 19.96
N GLN A 141 -11.36 4.17 20.89
CA GLN A 141 -11.48 2.84 21.50
C GLN A 141 -12.80 2.59 22.25
N HIS A 142 -13.59 3.63 22.50
CA HIS A 142 -14.90 3.56 23.14
C HIS A 142 -16.07 3.83 22.18
N SER A 143 -15.81 4.29 20.94
CA SER A 143 -16.83 4.69 19.98
C SER A 143 -16.78 3.94 18.64
N ILE A 144 -15.89 2.94 18.50
CA ILE A 144 -15.93 2.00 17.37
C ILE A 144 -17.13 1.07 17.55
N ALA A 145 -18.07 1.12 16.60
CA ALA A 145 -19.23 0.25 16.47
C ALA A 145 -19.23 -0.40 15.09
#